data_AF-A0A939UKA8-F1
#
_entry.id   AF-A0A939UKA8-F1
#
_cell.length_a   1.000
_cell.length_b   1.000
_cell.length_c   1.000
_cell.angle_alpha   90.00
_cell.angle_beta   90.00
_cell.angle_gamma   90.00
#
_symmetry.space_group_name_H-M   'P 1'
#
loop_
_entity.id
_entity.type
_entity.pdbx_description
1 polymer ?
#
loop_
_entity_poly.entity_id
_entity_poly.type
_entity_poly.pdbx_seq_one_letter_code
_entity_poly.pdbx_strand_id
1 'polypeptide(L)'
;YHANNVRDFALAASPDFDVLSAKENGADLFYFSLGDATANERFSLVRSAFNKYTEAFGSSDLETFSVVVAPFDYSGMEFSGLVFVSSSAGDATEETILHETAHEWWYHLVGNDPIRQSALDEGLTSFTSAYYYLLAGDEQAFSDKIADVKKVYTQYETLQKRRKTGVSLRLDGTVYDYTSYQYTMLMYYKACMLFNNLYELYGKDKTTACFRAYADEYAHKTATFDGFIAVCNKTLKTDVSGLINGWLGDTSSIATFSQI
;
A
#
# COMPACT_ATOMS: atom_id res chain seq x y z
N TYR A 1 -11.26 -1.94 -25.32
CA TYR A 1 -11.00 -1.97 -23.87
C TYR A 1 -12.32 -1.82 -23.15
N HIS A 2 -12.59 -2.68 -22.17
CA HIS A 2 -13.80 -2.66 -21.35
C HIS A 2 -13.36 -3.05 -19.93
N ALA A 3 -13.79 -2.30 -18.92
CA ALA A 3 -13.44 -2.56 -17.53
C ALA A 3 -14.71 -2.47 -16.67
N ASN A 4 -14.93 -3.45 -15.82
CA ASN A 4 -16.06 -3.51 -14.89
C ASN A 4 -15.61 -3.11 -13.49
N ASN A 5 -16.54 -2.60 -12.68
CA ASN A 5 -16.32 -2.29 -11.25
C ASN A 5 -15.12 -1.37 -10.94
N VAL A 6 -14.71 -0.55 -11.91
CA VAL A 6 -13.65 0.45 -11.72
C VAL A 6 -14.18 1.67 -10.96
N ARG A 7 -13.32 2.27 -10.13
CA ARG A 7 -13.67 3.42 -9.29
C ARG A 7 -13.47 4.76 -10.00
N ASP A 8 -12.61 4.77 -11.01
CA ASP A 8 -12.13 5.96 -11.70
C ASP A 8 -11.77 5.64 -13.15
N PHE A 9 -11.29 6.67 -13.85
CA PHE A 9 -10.86 6.59 -15.23
C PHE A 9 -9.51 7.29 -15.38
N ALA A 10 -8.54 6.59 -15.97
CA ALA A 10 -7.25 7.13 -16.35
C ALA A 10 -6.91 6.78 -17.79
N LEU A 11 -6.08 7.63 -18.40
CA LEU A 11 -5.61 7.45 -19.77
C LEU A 11 -4.17 7.94 -19.88
N ALA A 12 -3.31 7.09 -20.45
CA ALA A 12 -2.01 7.47 -20.96
C ALA A 12 -1.95 7.16 -22.45
N ALA A 13 -1.40 8.07 -23.24
CA ALA A 13 -1.23 7.89 -24.67
C ALA A 13 0.05 8.57 -25.14
N SER A 14 0.90 7.81 -25.83
CA SER A 14 2.09 8.30 -26.51
C SER A 14 2.36 7.41 -27.72
N PRO A 15 2.74 7.98 -28.88
CA PRO A 15 3.23 7.17 -30.01
C PRO A 15 4.60 6.54 -29.71
N ASP A 16 5.29 7.01 -28.68
CA ASP A 16 6.67 6.65 -28.36
C ASP A 16 6.78 5.62 -27.23
N PHE A 17 5.66 5.04 -26.75
CA PHE A 17 5.71 4.04 -25.70
C PHE A 17 6.35 2.74 -26.18
N ASP A 18 7.37 2.30 -25.46
CA ASP A 18 7.81 0.91 -25.44
C ASP A 18 6.83 0.11 -24.58
N VAL A 19 6.35 -1.02 -25.09
CA VAL A 19 5.33 -1.85 -24.42
C VAL A 19 5.85 -3.26 -24.19
N LEU A 20 5.85 -3.69 -22.93
CA LEU A 20 5.98 -5.09 -22.55
C LEU A 20 4.63 -5.61 -22.11
N SER A 21 4.37 -6.90 -22.34
CA SER A 21 3.10 -7.53 -21.96
C SER A 21 3.27 -8.99 -21.53
N ALA A 22 2.42 -9.45 -20.64
CA ALA A 22 2.35 -10.83 -20.16
C ALA A 22 0.94 -11.16 -19.73
N LYS A 23 0.62 -12.46 -19.59
CA LYS A 23 -0.63 -12.91 -18.98
C LYS A 23 -0.34 -13.57 -17.65
N GLU A 24 -0.95 -13.06 -16.57
CA GLU A 24 -0.69 -13.48 -15.20
C GLU A 24 -2.02 -13.65 -14.45
N ASN A 25 -2.25 -14.80 -13.81
CA ASN A 25 -3.49 -15.11 -13.07
C ASN A 25 -4.81 -14.78 -13.81
N GLY A 26 -4.81 -14.85 -15.14
CA GLY A 26 -5.99 -14.58 -15.97
C GLY A 26 -6.10 -13.15 -16.49
N ALA A 27 -5.34 -12.20 -15.94
CA ALA A 27 -5.27 -10.81 -16.37
C ALA A 27 -4.18 -10.59 -17.43
N ASP A 28 -4.43 -9.70 -18.39
CA ASP A 28 -3.42 -9.20 -19.31
C ASP A 28 -2.69 -8.02 -18.66
N LEU A 29 -1.38 -8.17 -18.44
CA LEU A 29 -0.52 -7.17 -17.83
C LEU A 29 0.26 -6.42 -18.91
N PHE A 30 0.31 -5.10 -18.79
CA PHE A 30 1.06 -4.21 -19.68
C PHE A 30 1.98 -3.29 -18.90
N TYR A 31 3.15 -3.03 -19.47
CA TYR A 31 4.12 -2.07 -18.95
C TYR A 31 4.51 -1.11 -20.06
N PHE A 32 4.16 0.15 -19.89
CA PHE A 32 4.42 1.23 -20.84
C PHE A 32 5.56 2.10 -20.30
N SER A 33 6.56 2.39 -21.12
CA SER A 33 7.68 3.24 -20.72
C SER A 33 8.23 4.05 -21.90
N LEU A 34 9.04 5.06 -21.61
CA LEU A 34 9.70 5.91 -22.62
C LEU A 34 11.22 5.72 -22.53
N GLY A 35 11.78 4.78 -23.29
CA GLY A 35 13.23 4.56 -23.34
C GLY A 35 13.86 4.07 -22.03
N ASP A 36 13.15 3.23 -21.29
CA ASP A 36 13.61 2.69 -20.01
C ASP A 36 14.55 1.48 -20.21
N ALA A 37 15.84 1.69 -19.97
CA ALA A 37 16.86 0.63 -20.06
C ALA A 37 16.65 -0.55 -19.10
N THR A 38 15.86 -0.35 -18.03
CA THR A 38 15.54 -1.35 -17.00
C THR A 38 14.12 -1.90 -17.12
N ALA A 39 13.40 -1.62 -18.21
CA ALA A 39 11.99 -1.99 -18.39
C ALA A 39 11.71 -3.49 -18.17
N ASN A 40 12.60 -4.38 -18.62
CA ASN A 40 12.43 -5.82 -18.44
C ASN A 40 12.52 -6.26 -16.96
N GLU A 41 13.42 -5.66 -16.19
CA GLU A 41 13.59 -5.94 -14.76
C GLU A 41 12.37 -5.42 -13.98
N ARG A 42 11.98 -4.17 -14.25
CA ARG A 42 10.80 -3.54 -13.64
C ARG A 42 9.50 -4.27 -14.00
N PHE A 43 9.32 -4.67 -15.24
CA PHE A 43 8.15 -5.46 -15.63
C PHE A 43 8.15 -6.85 -14.99
N SER A 44 9.32 -7.46 -14.80
CA SER A 44 9.43 -8.72 -14.05
C SER A 44 9.01 -8.53 -12.58
N LEU A 45 9.35 -7.38 -11.97
CA LEU A 45 8.89 -7.02 -10.62
C LEU A 45 7.36 -6.84 -10.58
N VAL A 46 6.76 -6.13 -11.53
CA VAL A 46 5.30 -5.97 -11.65
C VAL A 46 4.61 -7.34 -11.68
N ARG A 47 5.06 -8.24 -12.56
CA ARG A 47 4.51 -9.60 -12.69
C ARG A 47 4.65 -10.40 -11.40
N SER A 48 5.83 -10.33 -10.77
CA SER A 48 6.09 -11.00 -9.50
C SER A 48 5.16 -10.49 -8.39
N ALA A 49 5.06 -9.17 -8.23
CA ALA A 49 4.21 -8.54 -7.23
C ALA A 49 2.74 -8.90 -7.42
N PHE A 50 2.22 -8.75 -8.65
CA PHE A 50 0.85 -9.12 -8.99
C PHE A 50 0.54 -10.58 -8.63
N ASN A 51 1.44 -11.50 -8.97
CA ASN A 51 1.29 -12.91 -8.65
C ASN A 51 1.33 -13.19 -7.15
N LYS A 52 2.25 -12.56 -6.42
CA LYS A 52 2.39 -12.74 -4.97
C LYS A 52 1.21 -12.18 -4.19
N TYR A 53 0.71 -11.02 -4.60
CA TYR A 53 -0.49 -10.44 -4.00
C TYR A 53 -1.73 -11.28 -4.34
N THR A 54 -1.85 -11.80 -5.57
CA THR A 54 -2.94 -12.71 -5.95
C THR A 54 -2.94 -13.99 -5.11
N GLU A 55 -1.77 -14.60 -4.91
CA GLU A 55 -1.60 -15.79 -4.08
C GLU A 55 -2.05 -15.53 -2.63
N ALA A 56 -1.61 -14.40 -2.06
CA ALA A 56 -1.84 -14.03 -0.68
C ALA A 56 -3.29 -13.58 -0.41
N PHE A 57 -3.81 -12.67 -1.23
CA PHE A 57 -5.03 -11.91 -0.95
C PHE A 57 -6.23 -12.33 -1.79
N GLY A 58 -6.04 -13.18 -2.80
CA GLY A 58 -7.08 -13.56 -3.76
C GLY A 58 -7.01 -12.74 -5.05
N SER A 59 -7.90 -13.03 -6.00
CA SER A 59 -7.94 -12.33 -7.29
C SER A 59 -8.24 -10.84 -7.10
N SER A 60 -7.57 -9.96 -7.85
CA SER A 60 -7.92 -8.54 -7.95
C SER A 60 -9.10 -8.27 -8.88
N ASP A 61 -9.68 -9.32 -9.48
CA ASP A 61 -10.80 -9.31 -10.46
C ASP A 61 -10.61 -8.54 -11.77
N LEU A 62 -9.45 -7.90 -11.94
CA LEU A 62 -9.05 -7.24 -13.18
C LEU A 62 -8.87 -8.21 -14.34
N GLU A 63 -9.39 -7.84 -15.50
CA GLU A 63 -9.05 -8.47 -16.78
C GLU A 63 -7.77 -7.88 -17.39
N THR A 64 -7.41 -6.65 -17.01
CA THR A 64 -6.23 -5.94 -17.50
C THR A 64 -5.63 -5.08 -16.39
N PHE A 65 -4.30 -5.12 -16.27
CA PHE A 65 -3.55 -4.25 -15.38
C PHE A 65 -2.39 -3.58 -16.13
N SER A 66 -2.33 -2.25 -16.10
CA SER A 66 -1.31 -1.48 -16.80
C SER A 66 -0.45 -0.67 -15.84
N VAL A 67 0.86 -0.75 -16.00
CA VAL A 67 1.82 0.15 -15.33
C VAL A 67 2.38 1.11 -16.37
N VAL A 68 2.21 2.41 -16.14
CA VAL A 68 2.69 3.46 -17.04
C VAL A 68 3.82 4.24 -16.37
N VAL A 69 5.01 4.13 -16.92
CA VAL A 69 6.17 4.92 -16.50
C VAL A 69 6.25 6.20 -17.32
N ALA A 70 6.04 7.35 -16.65
CA ALA A 70 5.96 8.66 -17.29
C ALA A 70 6.53 9.78 -16.40
N PRO A 71 6.94 10.94 -16.95
CA PRO A 71 7.42 12.05 -16.13
C PRO A 71 6.26 12.83 -15.51
N PHE A 72 6.14 12.83 -14.18
CA PHE A 72 5.21 13.68 -13.42
C PHE A 72 5.75 14.01 -12.01
N ASP A 73 5.04 14.89 -11.29
CA ASP A 73 5.49 15.55 -10.05
C ASP A 73 5.24 14.73 -8.75
N TYR A 74 4.70 13.52 -8.86
CA TYR A 74 4.51 12.58 -7.74
C TYR A 74 5.30 11.29 -8.01
N SER A 75 5.49 10.42 -7.01
CA SER A 75 6.17 9.14 -7.23
C SER A 75 5.31 8.14 -7.99
N GLY A 76 4.04 8.06 -7.63
CA GLY A 76 3.05 7.15 -8.20
C GLY A 76 1.66 7.75 -8.15
N MET A 77 0.72 7.09 -8.81
CA MET A 77 -0.71 7.41 -8.74
C MET A 77 -1.52 6.18 -9.12
N GLU A 78 -2.41 5.79 -8.23
CA GLU A 78 -3.24 4.62 -8.32
C GLU A 78 -4.58 4.92 -9.04
N PHE A 79 -4.85 4.21 -10.13
CA PHE A 79 -6.19 4.13 -10.71
C PHE A 79 -6.55 2.66 -10.91
N SER A 80 -7.84 2.37 -11.00
CA SER A 80 -8.34 1.01 -11.18
C SER A 80 -7.82 0.37 -12.47
N GLY A 81 -6.93 -0.61 -12.36
CA GLY A 81 -6.33 -1.33 -13.50
C GLY A 81 -5.31 -0.54 -14.32
N LEU A 82 -4.95 0.68 -13.89
CA LEU A 82 -3.89 1.47 -14.50
C LEU A 82 -3.21 2.32 -13.44
N VAL A 83 -1.93 2.09 -13.21
CA VAL A 83 -1.14 2.90 -12.28
C VAL A 83 -0.05 3.66 -13.00
N PHE A 84 0.23 4.87 -12.54
CA PHE A 84 1.37 5.65 -12.99
C PHE A 84 2.53 5.49 -12.02
N VAL A 85 3.74 5.37 -12.57
CA VAL A 85 5.00 5.37 -11.82
C VAL A 85 5.90 6.43 -12.44
N SER A 86 6.45 7.33 -11.63
CA SER A 86 7.18 8.47 -12.17
C SER A 86 8.55 8.10 -12.68
N SER A 87 8.91 8.64 -13.84
CA SER A 87 10.28 8.57 -14.38
C SER A 87 11.12 9.80 -14.02
N SER A 88 10.53 10.80 -13.35
CA SER A 88 11.24 12.01 -12.92
C SER A 88 12.37 11.64 -11.94
N ALA A 89 13.52 12.31 -12.00
CA ALA A 89 14.67 12.14 -11.09
C ALA A 89 15.21 10.70 -10.82
N GLY A 90 14.78 9.67 -11.56
CA GLY A 90 15.08 8.26 -11.27
C GLY A 90 14.05 7.55 -10.37
N ASP A 91 12.89 8.16 -10.15
CA ASP A 91 11.86 7.80 -9.17
C ASP A 91 11.02 6.55 -9.49
N ALA A 92 11.27 5.86 -10.60
CA ALA A 92 10.68 4.55 -10.89
C ALA A 92 11.40 3.50 -10.04
N THR A 93 11.17 3.56 -8.74
CA THR A 93 11.77 2.69 -7.74
C THR A 93 11.02 1.36 -7.66
N GLU A 94 11.71 0.32 -7.22
CA GLU A 94 11.06 -0.96 -6.92
C GLU A 94 9.92 -0.78 -5.90
N GLU A 95 10.14 0.07 -4.89
CA GLU A 95 9.16 0.35 -3.84
C GLU A 95 7.88 0.98 -4.40
N THR A 96 8.00 1.95 -5.30
CA THR A 96 6.85 2.57 -5.97
C THR A 96 6.10 1.54 -6.81
N ILE A 97 6.80 0.70 -7.59
CA ILE A 97 6.15 -0.35 -8.38
C ILE A 97 5.36 -1.33 -7.49
N LEU A 98 5.96 -1.75 -6.37
CA LEU A 98 5.31 -2.65 -5.41
C LEU A 98 4.09 -2.01 -4.74
N HIS A 99 4.18 -0.71 -4.43
CA HIS A 99 3.12 0.10 -3.83
C HIS A 99 1.94 0.29 -4.78
N GLU A 100 2.21 0.82 -5.97
CA GLU A 100 1.17 1.02 -6.97
C GLU A 100 0.50 -0.31 -7.36
N THR A 101 1.25 -1.41 -7.47
CA THR A 101 0.65 -2.73 -7.73
C THR A 101 -0.22 -3.23 -6.58
N ALA A 102 0.09 -2.88 -5.33
CA ALA A 102 -0.70 -3.27 -4.17
C ALA A 102 -2.04 -2.52 -4.07
N HIS A 103 -2.14 -1.32 -4.66
CA HIS A 103 -3.41 -0.60 -4.76
C HIS A 103 -4.47 -1.33 -5.59
N GLU A 104 -4.10 -2.32 -6.42
CA GLU A 104 -5.10 -3.16 -7.09
C GLU A 104 -5.94 -4.00 -6.10
N TRP A 105 -5.42 -4.25 -4.89
CA TRP A 105 -6.19 -4.85 -3.79
C TRP A 105 -6.77 -3.81 -2.85
N TRP A 106 -5.98 -2.79 -2.49
CA TRP A 106 -6.33 -1.87 -1.39
C TRP A 106 -7.01 -0.58 -1.82
N TYR A 107 -7.13 -0.34 -3.12
CA TYR A 107 -7.88 0.79 -3.64
C TYR A 107 -8.89 0.33 -4.71
N HIS A 108 -8.46 -0.47 -5.69
CA HIS A 108 -9.34 -0.96 -6.74
C HIS A 108 -10.37 -1.97 -6.20
N LEU A 109 -9.91 -3.15 -5.75
CA LEU A 109 -10.79 -4.22 -5.26
C LEU A 109 -11.49 -3.81 -3.97
N VAL A 110 -10.74 -3.40 -2.95
CA VAL A 110 -11.28 -2.86 -1.70
C VAL A 110 -11.33 -1.35 -1.79
N GLY A 111 -12.54 -0.81 -1.66
CA GLY A 111 -12.81 0.60 -1.85
C GLY A 111 -12.35 1.49 -0.69
N ASN A 112 -11.09 1.44 -0.25
CA ASN A 112 -10.59 2.36 0.78
C ASN A 112 -10.84 3.83 0.35
N ASP A 113 -11.19 4.70 1.30
CA ASP A 113 -11.41 6.14 1.06
C ASP A 113 -10.07 6.88 1.23
N PRO A 114 -9.34 7.22 0.14
CA PRO A 114 -8.03 7.88 0.25
C PRO A 114 -8.13 9.31 0.78
N ILE A 115 -9.34 9.91 0.84
CA ILE A 115 -9.53 11.27 1.33
C ILE A 115 -9.77 11.27 2.84
N ARG A 116 -10.59 10.33 3.34
CA ARG A 116 -11.05 10.30 4.74
C ARG A 116 -10.40 9.22 5.60
N GLN A 117 -9.84 8.20 4.98
CA GLN A 117 -9.25 7.03 5.63
C GLN A 117 -7.90 6.71 4.98
N SER A 118 -7.13 7.74 4.60
CA SER A 118 -5.88 7.58 3.85
C SER A 118 -4.85 6.70 4.56
N ALA A 119 -4.83 6.64 5.89
CA ALA A 119 -3.97 5.71 6.61
C ALA A 119 -4.34 4.23 6.39
N LEU A 120 -5.61 3.92 6.10
CA LEU A 120 -6.03 2.57 5.74
C LEU A 120 -5.62 2.22 4.30
N ASP A 121 -5.70 3.20 3.39
CA ASP A 121 -5.29 3.05 2.00
C ASP A 121 -3.75 2.99 1.87
N GLU A 122 -3.09 4.13 2.08
CA GLU A 122 -1.64 4.29 1.92
C GLU A 122 -0.84 3.42 2.89
N GLY A 123 -1.33 3.27 4.12
CA GLY A 123 -0.62 2.54 5.16
C GLY A 123 -0.63 1.04 4.90
N LEU A 124 -1.76 0.50 4.46
CA LEU A 124 -1.90 -0.92 4.13
C LEU A 124 -1.12 -1.23 2.85
N THR A 125 -1.17 -0.35 1.86
CA THR A 125 -0.36 -0.46 0.65
C THR A 125 1.14 -0.38 0.98
N SER A 126 1.59 0.59 1.77
CA SER A 126 2.99 0.71 2.20
C SER A 126 3.49 -0.52 2.95
N PHE A 127 2.66 -1.08 3.85
CA PHE A 127 2.99 -2.34 4.50
C PHE A 127 3.08 -3.48 3.49
N THR A 128 2.12 -3.56 2.56
CA THR A 128 2.08 -4.61 1.52
C THR A 128 3.31 -4.57 0.61
N SER A 129 3.80 -3.37 0.27
CA SER A 129 5.04 -3.18 -0.49
C SER A 129 6.27 -3.76 0.22
N ALA A 130 6.39 -3.57 1.54
CA ALA A 130 7.41 -4.24 2.32
C ALA A 130 7.13 -5.76 2.41
N TYR A 131 5.88 -6.13 2.66
CA TYR A 131 5.42 -7.51 2.84
C TYR A 131 5.65 -8.38 1.60
N TYR A 132 5.74 -7.79 0.40
CA TYR A 132 6.16 -8.47 -0.82
C TYR A 132 7.42 -9.30 -0.62
N TYR A 133 8.45 -8.75 0.03
CA TYR A 133 9.71 -9.48 0.26
C TYR A 133 9.47 -10.73 1.11
N LEU A 134 8.61 -10.66 2.13
CA LEU A 134 8.22 -11.82 2.93
C LEU A 134 7.41 -12.86 2.12
N LEU A 135 6.56 -12.41 1.19
CA LEU A 135 5.83 -13.28 0.26
C LEU A 135 6.75 -13.92 -0.79
N ALA A 136 7.83 -13.25 -1.16
CA ALA A 136 8.89 -13.73 -2.04
C ALA A 136 9.89 -14.67 -1.32
N GLY A 137 9.82 -14.77 0.01
CA GLY A 137 10.69 -15.63 0.82
C GLY A 137 11.97 -14.95 1.30
N ASP A 138 12.06 -13.63 1.20
CA ASP A 138 13.17 -12.81 1.69
C ASP A 138 12.78 -12.10 3.01
N GLU A 139 12.91 -12.84 4.11
CA GLU A 139 12.59 -12.35 5.46
C GLU A 139 13.52 -11.20 5.90
N GLN A 140 14.77 -11.21 5.43
CA GLN A 140 15.75 -10.18 5.77
C GLN A 140 15.40 -8.86 5.09
N ALA A 141 15.11 -8.88 3.77
CA ALA A 141 14.70 -7.68 3.06
C ALA A 141 13.40 -7.10 3.62
N PHE A 142 12.42 -7.94 4.00
CA PHE A 142 11.22 -7.48 4.70
C PHE A 142 11.59 -6.76 6.01
N SER A 143 12.43 -7.38 6.83
CA SER A 143 12.86 -6.81 8.11
C SER A 143 13.62 -5.49 7.93
N ASP A 144 14.48 -5.39 6.93
CA ASP A 144 15.25 -4.18 6.61
C ASP A 144 14.32 -3.05 6.15
N LYS A 145 13.33 -3.33 5.30
CA LYS A 145 12.33 -2.34 4.88
C LYS A 145 11.51 -1.81 6.04
N ILE A 146 11.04 -2.68 6.94
CA ILE A 146 10.32 -2.27 8.15
C ILE A 146 11.23 -1.47 9.09
N ALA A 147 12.50 -1.85 9.22
CA ALA A 147 13.47 -1.11 10.03
C ALA A 147 13.71 0.31 9.49
N ASP A 148 13.81 0.47 8.18
CA ASP A 148 13.94 1.78 7.53
C ASP A 148 12.69 2.65 7.74
N VAL A 149 11.49 2.08 7.54
CA VAL A 149 10.22 2.77 7.82
C VAL A 149 10.17 3.26 9.27
N LYS A 150 10.48 2.38 10.21
CA LYS A 150 10.51 2.68 11.65
C LYS A 150 11.53 3.76 11.98
N LYS A 151 12.72 3.70 11.38
CA LYS A 151 13.79 4.68 11.58
C LYS A 151 13.37 6.07 11.11
N VAL A 152 12.82 6.19 9.90
CA VAL A 152 12.35 7.46 9.34
C VAL A 152 11.26 8.06 10.23
N TYR A 153 10.23 7.29 10.58
CA TYR A 153 9.13 7.81 11.40
C TYR A 153 9.57 8.14 12.84
N THR A 154 10.45 7.33 13.46
CA THR A 154 10.99 7.62 14.80
C THR A 154 11.75 8.96 14.84
N GLN A 155 12.52 9.25 13.79
CA GLN A 155 13.23 10.53 13.67
C GLN A 155 12.24 11.70 13.57
N TYR A 156 11.22 11.56 12.72
CA TYR A 156 10.15 12.54 12.60
C TYR A 156 9.44 12.78 13.94
N GLU A 157 8.97 11.73 14.60
CA GLU A 157 8.27 11.80 15.89
C GLU A 157 9.13 12.47 16.97
N THR A 158 10.41 12.09 17.04
CA THR A 158 11.39 12.68 17.98
C THR A 158 11.55 14.19 17.73
N LEU A 159 11.61 14.61 16.48
CA LEU A 159 11.71 16.03 16.12
C LEU A 159 10.45 16.81 16.52
N GLN A 160 9.25 16.26 16.28
CA GLN A 160 7.99 16.91 16.68
C GLN A 160 7.91 17.08 18.21
N LYS A 161 8.24 16.03 18.97
CA LYS A 161 8.28 16.06 20.44
C LYS A 161 9.30 17.08 20.97
N ARG A 162 10.52 17.10 20.42
CA ARG A 162 11.58 18.05 20.84
C ARG A 162 11.22 19.50 20.55
N ARG A 163 10.58 19.76 19.41
CA ARG A 163 10.17 21.12 18.99
C ARG A 163 8.87 21.57 19.63
N LYS A 164 8.13 20.69 20.33
CA LYS A 164 6.81 20.97 20.92
C LYS A 164 5.85 21.59 19.88
N THR A 165 5.85 21.04 18.67
CA THR A 165 5.12 21.64 17.54
C THR A 165 3.60 21.65 17.72
N GLY A 166 3.06 20.81 18.62
CA GLY A 166 1.61 20.65 18.80
C GLY A 166 0.93 19.98 17.61
N VAL A 167 1.71 19.45 16.67
CA VAL A 167 1.22 18.73 15.49
C VAL A 167 0.53 17.44 15.96
N SER A 168 -0.69 17.22 15.45
CA SER A 168 -1.38 15.95 15.62
C SER A 168 -0.68 14.84 14.83
N LEU A 169 -0.57 13.67 15.46
CA LEU A 169 0.04 12.47 14.91
C LEU A 169 -1.02 11.37 14.68
N ARG A 170 -2.29 11.72 14.73
CA ARG A 170 -3.42 10.80 14.52
C ARG A 170 -3.41 10.24 13.08
N LEU A 171 -3.96 9.05 12.91
CA LEU A 171 -4.14 8.39 11.62
C LEU A 171 -5.59 8.47 11.10
N ASP A 172 -6.52 8.94 11.93
CA ASP A 172 -7.94 9.10 11.60
C ASP A 172 -8.30 10.47 10.99
N GLY A 173 -7.28 11.25 10.59
CA GLY A 173 -7.46 12.53 9.91
C GLY A 173 -7.67 12.38 8.41
N THR A 174 -8.11 13.47 7.77
CA THR A 174 -8.30 13.56 6.32
C THR A 174 -7.06 14.13 5.63
N VAL A 175 -6.99 14.02 4.29
CA VAL A 175 -5.95 14.66 3.47
C VAL A 175 -5.81 16.17 3.73
N TYR A 176 -6.88 16.84 4.18
CA TYR A 176 -6.89 18.28 4.43
C TYR A 176 -6.29 18.68 5.79
N ASP A 177 -6.07 17.73 6.68
CA ASP A 177 -5.54 17.98 8.01
C ASP A 177 -4.01 18.11 8.02
N TYR A 178 -3.34 17.72 6.93
CA TYR A 178 -1.90 17.53 6.87
C TYR A 178 -1.25 18.28 5.72
N THR A 179 -0.06 18.84 5.98
CA THR A 179 0.86 19.18 4.89
C THR A 179 1.32 17.92 4.17
N SER A 180 1.78 18.04 2.91
CA SER A 180 2.26 16.88 2.14
C SER A 180 3.33 16.07 2.89
N TYR A 181 4.27 16.72 3.57
CA TYR A 181 5.28 16.01 4.36
C TYR A 181 4.70 15.28 5.57
N GLN A 182 3.74 15.89 6.29
CA GLN A 182 3.04 15.22 7.39
C GLN A 182 2.21 14.04 6.89
N TYR A 183 1.52 14.22 5.76
CA TYR A 183 0.74 13.18 5.11
C TYR A 183 1.62 11.96 4.84
N THR A 184 2.79 12.16 4.21
CA THR A 184 3.76 11.08 3.98
C THR A 184 4.18 10.41 5.28
N MET A 185 4.62 11.18 6.29
CA MET A 185 5.09 10.61 7.57
C MET A 185 4.02 9.83 8.32
N LEU A 186 2.75 10.24 8.24
CA LEU A 186 1.65 9.63 9.00
C LEU A 186 0.96 8.51 8.19
N MET A 187 0.47 8.83 6.99
CA MET A 187 -0.36 7.92 6.20
C MET A 187 0.45 6.79 5.56
N TYR A 188 1.75 6.98 5.28
CA TYR A 188 2.62 5.90 4.78
C TYR A 188 3.40 5.28 5.92
N TYR A 189 4.27 6.04 6.59
CA TYR A 189 5.22 5.46 7.53
C TYR A 189 4.58 5.02 8.86
N LYS A 190 3.87 5.91 9.58
CA LYS A 190 3.22 5.52 10.86
C LYS A 190 2.15 4.45 10.63
N ALA A 191 1.34 4.59 9.59
CA ALA A 191 0.30 3.61 9.29
C ALA A 191 0.88 2.26 8.83
N CYS A 192 1.96 2.22 8.06
CA CYS A 192 2.68 0.96 7.77
C CYS A 192 3.09 0.24 9.06
N MET A 193 3.53 0.97 10.08
CA MET A 193 3.87 0.38 11.38
C MET A 193 2.66 -0.19 12.13
N LEU A 194 1.45 0.37 11.95
CA LEU A 194 0.21 -0.20 12.49
C LEU A 194 -0.02 -1.62 11.92
N PHE A 195 0.09 -1.78 10.61
CA PHE A 195 -0.11 -3.08 9.96
C PHE A 195 1.05 -4.05 10.26
N ASN A 196 2.28 -3.55 10.36
CA ASN A 196 3.39 -4.36 10.84
C ASN A 196 3.19 -4.84 12.28
N ASN A 197 2.55 -4.05 13.14
CA ASN A 197 2.29 -4.47 14.51
C ASN A 197 1.23 -5.60 14.59
N LEU A 198 0.27 -5.64 13.66
CA LEU A 198 -0.58 -6.82 13.47
C LEU A 198 0.26 -8.04 13.07
N TYR A 199 1.20 -7.86 12.14
CA TYR A 199 2.12 -8.92 11.74
C TYR A 199 3.00 -9.44 12.91
N GLU A 200 3.58 -8.54 13.71
CA GLU A 200 4.42 -8.92 14.86
C GLU A 200 3.63 -9.73 15.89
N LEU A 201 2.36 -9.38 16.14
CA LEU A 201 1.53 -10.02 17.15
C LEU A 201 0.92 -11.35 16.68
N TYR A 202 0.55 -11.46 15.40
CA TYR A 202 -0.21 -12.60 14.89
C TYR A 202 0.57 -13.49 13.92
N GLY A 203 1.71 -13.03 13.40
CA GLY A 203 2.54 -13.72 12.43
C GLY A 203 1.96 -13.69 11.01
N LYS A 204 2.76 -14.21 10.06
CA LYS A 204 2.48 -14.21 8.62
C LYS A 204 1.09 -14.79 8.29
N ASP A 205 0.82 -16.02 8.71
CA ASP A 205 -0.39 -16.75 8.27
C ASP A 205 -1.68 -16.06 8.70
N LYS A 206 -1.76 -15.62 9.97
CA LYS A 206 -2.95 -14.95 10.50
C LYS A 206 -3.13 -13.55 9.92
N THR A 207 -2.03 -12.83 9.69
CA THR A 207 -2.08 -11.49 9.09
C THR A 207 -2.53 -11.57 7.63
N THR A 208 -1.95 -12.46 6.84
CA THR A 208 -2.40 -12.74 5.48
C THR A 208 -3.86 -13.17 5.44
N ALA A 209 -4.29 -14.02 6.38
CA ALA A 209 -5.69 -14.45 6.46
C ALA A 209 -6.65 -13.26 6.73
N CYS A 210 -6.26 -12.29 7.57
CA CYS A 210 -7.05 -11.08 7.78
C CYS A 210 -7.16 -10.23 6.52
N PHE A 211 -6.04 -10.02 5.82
CA PHE A 211 -6.03 -9.23 4.57
C PHE A 211 -6.82 -9.90 3.46
N ARG A 212 -6.74 -11.22 3.35
CA ARG A 212 -7.56 -11.99 2.41
C ARG A 212 -9.04 -11.91 2.76
N ALA A 213 -9.41 -12.12 4.03
CA ALA A 213 -10.79 -11.99 4.47
C ALA A 213 -11.33 -10.56 4.26
N TYR A 214 -10.45 -9.55 4.37
CA TYR A 214 -10.78 -8.17 4.11
C TYR A 214 -11.05 -7.91 2.63
N ALA A 215 -10.16 -8.40 1.76
CA ALA A 215 -10.36 -8.37 0.31
C ALA A 215 -11.68 -9.06 -0.09
N ASP A 216 -11.94 -10.26 0.42
CA ASP A 216 -13.16 -11.02 0.13
C ASP A 216 -14.43 -10.31 0.63
N GLU A 217 -14.40 -9.74 1.83
CA GLU A 217 -15.58 -9.13 2.46
C GLU A 217 -15.89 -7.73 1.90
N TYR A 218 -14.86 -6.98 1.49
CA TYR A 218 -14.96 -5.60 1.01
C TYR A 218 -14.74 -5.41 -0.49
N ALA A 219 -14.63 -6.49 -1.27
CA ALA A 219 -14.63 -6.42 -2.73
C ALA A 219 -15.78 -5.53 -3.26
N HIS A 220 -15.41 -4.48 -3.99
CA HIS A 220 -16.26 -3.44 -4.57
C HIS A 220 -17.11 -2.65 -3.56
N LYS A 221 -16.71 -2.59 -2.30
CA LYS A 221 -17.35 -1.79 -1.25
C LYS A 221 -16.41 -0.73 -0.72
N THR A 222 -16.97 0.40 -0.30
CA THR A 222 -16.20 1.37 0.47
C THR A 222 -15.88 0.82 1.86
N ALA A 223 -14.60 0.86 2.22
CA ALA A 223 -14.12 0.31 3.48
C ALA A 223 -13.67 1.39 4.47
N THR A 224 -13.69 1.04 5.76
CA THR A 224 -13.32 1.91 6.88
C THR A 224 -12.47 1.13 7.87
N PHE A 225 -11.77 1.83 8.78
CA PHE A 225 -11.05 1.15 9.86
C PHE A 225 -11.97 0.28 10.73
N ASP A 226 -13.20 0.73 11.02
CA ASP A 226 -14.18 -0.09 11.76
C ASP A 226 -14.51 -1.39 11.02
N GLY A 227 -14.63 -1.32 9.69
CA GLY A 227 -14.82 -2.48 8.83
C GLY A 227 -13.64 -3.45 8.87
N PHE A 228 -12.43 -2.91 8.72
CA PHE A 228 -11.20 -3.69 8.82
C PHE A 228 -11.04 -4.35 10.20
N ILE A 229 -11.30 -3.61 11.29
CA ILE A 229 -11.32 -4.14 12.66
C ILE A 229 -12.33 -5.29 12.78
N ALA A 230 -13.55 -5.13 12.27
CA ALA A 230 -14.57 -6.17 12.34
C ALA A 230 -14.14 -7.46 11.63
N VAL A 231 -13.52 -7.33 10.45
CA VAL A 231 -12.97 -8.48 9.70
C VAL A 231 -11.82 -9.14 10.46
N CYS A 232 -10.87 -8.36 10.99
CA CYS A 232 -9.78 -8.88 11.81
C CYS A 232 -10.31 -9.61 13.06
N ASN A 233 -11.29 -9.04 13.76
CA ASN A 233 -11.90 -9.64 14.94
C ASN A 233 -12.51 -11.01 14.63
N LYS A 234 -13.27 -11.08 13.53
CA LYS A 234 -13.90 -12.31 13.04
C LYS A 234 -12.86 -13.37 12.64
N THR A 235 -11.81 -12.96 11.93
CA THR A 235 -10.78 -13.86 11.40
C THR A 235 -9.86 -14.40 12.50
N LEU A 236 -9.41 -13.53 13.40
CA LEU A 236 -8.50 -13.89 14.50
C LEU A 236 -9.21 -14.48 15.71
N LYS A 237 -10.54 -14.34 15.79
CA LYS A 237 -11.37 -14.72 16.95
C LYS A 237 -10.90 -14.06 18.26
N THR A 238 -10.46 -12.81 18.16
CA THR A 238 -10.00 -11.97 19.26
C THR A 238 -10.35 -10.51 18.98
N ASP A 239 -10.54 -9.70 20.01
CA ASP A 239 -10.77 -8.27 19.84
C ASP A 239 -9.44 -7.52 19.64
N VAL A 240 -9.23 -6.97 18.43
CA VAL A 240 -8.10 -6.11 18.07
C VAL A 240 -8.44 -4.62 18.08
N SER A 241 -9.67 -4.24 18.48
CA SER A 241 -10.13 -2.85 18.42
C SER A 241 -9.24 -1.93 19.25
N GLY A 242 -8.86 -2.35 20.45
CA GLY A 242 -7.97 -1.57 21.32
C GLY A 242 -6.57 -1.35 20.73
N LEU A 243 -6.05 -2.35 20.00
CA LEU A 243 -4.76 -2.28 19.32
C LEU A 243 -4.82 -1.24 18.20
N ILE A 244 -5.76 -1.41 17.26
CA ILE A 244 -5.88 -0.57 16.07
C ILE A 244 -6.26 0.86 16.48
N ASN A 245 -7.27 1.04 17.34
CA ASN A 245 -7.68 2.37 17.82
C ASN A 245 -6.56 3.08 18.59
N GLY A 246 -5.70 2.33 19.27
CA GLY A 246 -4.48 2.86 19.89
C GLY A 246 -3.60 3.56 18.86
N TRP A 247 -3.33 2.92 17.73
CA TRP A 247 -2.56 3.49 16.62
C TRP A 247 -3.25 4.67 15.93
N LEU A 248 -4.59 4.65 15.85
CA LEU A 248 -5.36 5.71 15.19
C LEU A 248 -5.29 7.05 15.93
N GLY A 249 -5.27 7.03 17.26
CA GLY A 249 -5.24 8.25 18.07
C GLY A 249 -3.87 8.94 18.16
N ASP A 250 -3.84 10.08 18.85
CA ASP A 250 -2.62 10.87 19.14
C ASP A 250 -1.74 10.27 20.26
N THR A 251 -2.24 9.28 20.99
CA THR A 251 -1.58 8.72 22.19
C THR A 251 -0.57 7.63 21.88
N SER A 252 -0.56 7.11 20.65
CA SER A 252 0.32 6.04 20.20
C SER A 252 1.71 6.57 19.86
N SER A 253 2.65 6.39 20.79
CA SER A 253 4.08 6.45 20.46
C SER A 253 4.59 5.10 20.02
N ILE A 254 5.57 5.06 19.11
CA ILE A 254 6.23 3.81 18.68
C ILE A 254 6.76 3.02 19.89
N ALA A 255 7.26 3.73 20.91
CA ALA A 255 7.80 3.14 22.13
C ALA A 255 6.74 2.35 22.92
N THR A 256 5.47 2.71 22.78
CA THR A 256 4.34 2.07 23.46
C THR A 256 4.06 0.67 22.91
N PHE A 257 4.35 0.42 21.63
CA PHE A 257 4.05 -0.86 20.96
C PHE A 257 5.25 -1.79 20.82
N SER A 258 6.48 -1.29 21.03
CA SER A 258 7.70 -2.10 21.05
C SER A 258 7.91 -2.93 22.33
N GLN A 259 6.96 -2.91 23.27
CA GLN A 259 7.05 -3.56 24.58
C GLN A 259 5.99 -4.66 24.81
N ILE A 260 5.21 -5.01 23.77
CA ILE A 260 4.20 -6.08 23.80
C ILE A 260 4.74 -7.23 22.95
#